data_AF-A0A924PRC8-F1
#
_entry.id   AF-A0A924PRC8-F1
#
_cell.length_a   1.000
_cell.length_b   1.000
_cell.length_c   1.000
_cell.angle_alpha   90.00
_cell.angle_beta   90.00
_cell.angle_gamma   90.00
#
_symmetry.space_group_name_H-M   'P 1'
#
loop_
_entity.id
_entity.type
_entity.pdbx_description
1 polymer ?
#
loop_
_entity_poly.entity_id
_entity_poly.type
_entity_poly.pdbx_seq_one_letter_code
_entity_poly.pdbx_strand_id
1 'polypeptide(L)'
;MAQHRLKYDVEAERKGLGYEKLGVIAGFLVGLPVGVGLVDAPLTAVGAPQWVGIVVTVAVVAVCTALGLRGGAALAKRATPNA
;
A
#
# COMPACT_ATOMS: atom_id res chain seq x y z
N MET A 1 -21.42 31.19 -5.31
CA MET A 1 -20.32 30.85 -4.37
C MET A 1 -20.38 29.41 -3.87
N ALA A 2 -21.54 28.89 -3.41
CA ALA A 2 -21.65 27.52 -2.86
C ALA A 2 -21.38 26.38 -3.85
N GLN A 3 -21.85 26.48 -5.11
CA GLN A 3 -21.62 25.45 -6.14
C GLN A 3 -20.16 25.26 -6.55
N HIS A 4 -19.33 26.30 -6.43
CA HIS A 4 -17.90 26.22 -6.76
C HIS A 4 -17.13 25.50 -5.64
N ARG A 5 -17.51 25.67 -4.37
CA ARG A 5 -16.93 24.94 -3.22
C ARG A 5 -17.20 23.44 -3.31
N LEU A 6 -18.44 23.06 -3.60
CA LEU A 6 -18.84 21.64 -3.74
C LEU A 6 -18.07 20.90 -4.83
N LYS A 7 -17.84 21.53 -5.99
CA LYS A 7 -17.03 20.91 -7.06
C LYS A 7 -15.57 20.72 -6.65
N TYR A 8 -15.01 21.68 -5.91
CA TYR A 8 -13.63 21.61 -5.41
C TYR A 8 -13.44 20.51 -4.37
N ASP A 9 -14.38 20.36 -3.42
CA ASP A 9 -14.31 19.32 -2.39
C ASP A 9 -14.32 17.90 -3.01
N VAL A 10 -15.18 17.67 -4.01
CA VAL A 10 -15.28 16.37 -4.70
C VAL A 10 -14.00 16.05 -5.50
N GLU A 11 -13.38 17.04 -6.16
CA GLU A 11 -12.14 16.83 -6.90
C GLU A 11 -10.93 16.57 -5.97
N ALA A 12 -10.87 17.25 -4.83
CA ALA A 12 -9.84 17.02 -3.82
C ALA A 12 -9.97 15.63 -3.18
N GLU A 13 -11.19 15.20 -2.84
CA GLU A 13 -11.46 13.87 -2.30
C GLU A 13 -11.10 12.76 -3.30
N ARG A 14 -11.45 12.95 -4.58
CA ARG A 14 -11.13 11.99 -5.65
C ARG A 14 -9.62 11.86 -5.92
N LYS A 15 -8.87 12.96 -5.79
CA LYS A 15 -7.40 12.95 -5.86
C LYS A 15 -6.80 12.25 -4.63
N GLY A 16 -7.30 12.52 -3.43
CA GLY A 16 -6.88 11.85 -2.19
C GLY A 16 -7.05 10.33 -2.25
N LEU A 17 -8.23 9.86 -2.67
CA LEU A 17 -8.54 8.44 -2.91
C LEU A 17 -7.60 7.81 -3.96
N GLY A 18 -7.17 8.59 -4.95
CA GLY A 18 -6.21 8.13 -5.96
C GLY A 18 -4.83 7.82 -5.38
N TYR A 19 -4.31 8.70 -4.52
CA TYR A 19 -2.99 8.51 -3.91
C TYR A 19 -2.96 7.36 -2.90
N GLU A 20 -4.03 7.17 -2.13
CA GLU A 20 -4.14 6.05 -1.20
C GLU A 20 -4.14 4.71 -1.96
N LYS A 21 -4.90 4.64 -3.07
CA LYS A 21 -4.96 3.46 -3.92
C LYS A 21 -3.63 3.14 -4.61
N LEU A 22 -2.91 4.17 -5.07
CA LEU A 22 -1.55 4.02 -5.60
C LEU A 22 -0.57 3.50 -4.54
N GLY A 23 -0.70 3.97 -3.30
CA GLY A 23 0.06 3.48 -2.16
C GLY A 23 -0.12 1.98 -1.91
N VAL A 24 -1.37 1.49 -1.93
CA VAL A 24 -1.68 0.05 -1.81
C VAL A 24 -1.02 -0.75 -2.92
N ILE A 25 -1.20 -0.31 -4.17
CA ILE A 25 -0.68 -1.01 -5.35
C ILE A 25 0.84 -1.08 -5.30
N ALA A 26 1.51 0.04 -5.00
CA ALA A 26 2.96 0.07 -4.85
C ALA A 26 3.44 -0.85 -3.71
N GLY A 27 2.77 -0.81 -2.55
CA GLY A 27 3.07 -1.69 -1.42
C GLY A 27 2.92 -3.17 -1.76
N PHE A 28 1.88 -3.55 -2.50
CA PHE A 28 1.68 -4.93 -2.94
C PHE A 28 2.72 -5.37 -3.99
N LEU A 29 2.99 -4.53 -4.99
CA LEU A 29 3.97 -4.82 -6.05
C LEU A 29 5.39 -5.01 -5.49
N VAL A 30 5.72 -4.35 -4.39
CA VAL A 30 6.99 -4.57 -3.68
C VAL A 30 6.91 -5.75 -2.72
N GLY A 31 5.82 -5.86 -1.95
CA GLY A 31 5.66 -6.89 -0.92
C GLY A 31 5.64 -8.31 -1.48
N LEU A 32 5.05 -8.53 -2.64
CA LEU A 32 4.94 -9.85 -3.27
C LEU A 32 6.31 -10.44 -3.67
N PRO A 33 7.18 -9.78 -4.46
CA PRO A 33 8.49 -10.30 -4.79
C PRO A 33 9.41 -10.41 -3.56
N VAL A 34 9.26 -9.57 -2.54
CA VAL A 34 9.98 -9.71 -1.27
C VAL A 34 9.52 -10.96 -0.53
N GLY A 35 8.21 -11.19 -0.41
CA GLY A 35 7.67 -12.39 0.24
C GLY A 35 8.04 -13.69 -0.48
N VAL A 36 7.93 -13.73 -1.81
CA VAL A 36 8.27 -14.94 -2.57
C VAL A 36 9.79 -15.15 -2.65
N GLY A 37 10.55 -14.11 -2.98
CA GLY A 37 11.98 -14.22 -3.28
C GLY A 37 12.87 -14.26 -2.03
N LEU A 38 12.55 -13.47 -1.01
CA LEU A 38 13.41 -13.30 0.17
C LEU A 38 12.91 -14.03 1.41
N VAL A 39 11.69 -14.56 1.39
CA VAL A 39 11.09 -15.27 2.53
C VAL A 39 10.78 -16.72 2.19
N ASP A 40 9.98 -16.97 1.17
CA ASP A 40 9.53 -18.33 0.85
C ASP A 40 10.69 -19.23 0.37
N ALA A 41 11.59 -18.70 -0.48
CA ALA A 41 12.77 -19.42 -0.95
C ALA A 41 13.72 -19.87 0.18
N PRO A 42 14.15 -19.02 1.14
CA PRO A 42 14.98 -19.47 2.25
C PRO A 42 14.23 -20.35 3.26
N LEU A 43 12.94 -20.12 3.50
CA LEU A 43 12.12 -21.00 4.35
C LEU A 43 12.04 -22.41 3.79
N THR A 44 11.87 -22.52 2.47
CA THR A 44 11.91 -23.81 1.77
C THR A 44 13.30 -24.44 1.85
N ALA A 45 14.37 -23.65 1.72
CA ALA A 45 15.75 -24.14 1.81
C ALA A 45 16.12 -24.73 3.18
N VAL A 46 15.52 -24.25 4.27
CA VAL A 46 15.72 -24.79 5.63
C VAL A 46 14.72 -25.90 6.00
N GLY A 47 13.89 -26.34 5.05
CA GLY A 47 12.91 -27.41 5.25
C GLY A 47 11.73 -27.00 6.12
N ALA A 48 11.41 -25.70 6.20
CA ALA A 48 10.25 -25.24 6.94
C ALA A 48 8.95 -25.74 6.29
N PRO A 49 7.89 -26.01 7.07
CA PRO A 49 6.59 -26.36 6.52
C PRO A 49 6.04 -25.26 5.60
N GLN A 50 5.44 -25.65 4.48
CA GLN A 50 4.92 -24.72 3.46
C GLN A 50 3.91 -23.71 4.02
N TRP A 51 3.10 -24.10 5.02
CA TRP A 51 2.15 -23.19 5.65
C TRP A 51 2.84 -22.01 6.34
N VAL A 52 4.08 -22.18 6.83
CA VAL A 52 4.88 -21.10 7.43
C VAL A 52 5.29 -20.11 6.35
N GLY A 53 5.80 -20.59 5.21
CA GLY A 53 6.15 -19.75 4.05
C GLY A 53 4.98 -18.87 3.59
N ILE A 54 3.79 -19.47 3.50
CA ILE A 54 2.54 -18.75 3.16
C ILE A 54 2.22 -17.67 4.21
N VAL A 55 2.21 -18.02 5.50
CA VAL A 55 1.86 -17.06 6.57
C VAL A 55 2.84 -15.89 6.62
N VAL A 56 4.15 -16.15 6.51
CA VAL A 56 5.16 -15.10 6.54
C VAL A 56 5.09 -14.24 5.27
N THR A 57 4.87 -14.83 4.10
CA THR A 57 4.67 -14.09 2.84
C THR A 57 3.46 -13.17 2.94
N VAL A 58 2.32 -13.65 3.44
CA VAL A 58 1.12 -12.84 3.65
C VAL A 58 1.39 -11.70 4.65
N ALA A 59 2.12 -11.97 5.73
CA ALA A 59 2.50 -10.94 6.70
C ALA A 59 3.40 -9.86 6.07
N VAL A 60 4.39 -10.24 5.26
CA VAL A 60 5.26 -9.30 4.53
C VAL A 60 4.44 -8.43 3.59
N VAL A 61 3.56 -9.03 2.79
CA VAL A 61 2.68 -8.29 1.89
C VAL A 61 1.80 -7.31 2.67
N ALA A 62 1.19 -7.75 3.77
CA ALA A 62 0.36 -6.90 4.61
C ALA A 62 1.14 -5.70 5.18
N VAL A 63 2.37 -5.92 5.65
CA VAL A 63 3.24 -4.85 6.16
C VAL A 63 3.62 -3.87 5.04
N CYS A 64 4.06 -4.37 3.88
CA CYS A 64 4.40 -3.52 2.74
C CYS A 64 3.18 -2.71 2.24
N THR A 65 1.99 -3.33 2.19
CA THR A 65 0.75 -2.64 1.84
C THR A 65 0.37 -1.59 2.89
N ALA A 66 0.50 -1.88 4.18
CA ALA A 66 0.25 -0.91 5.25
C ALA A 66 1.21 0.29 5.18
N LEU A 67 2.49 0.05 4.87
CA LEU A 67 3.48 1.11 4.62
C LEU A 67 3.14 1.90 3.36
N GLY A 68 2.74 1.23 2.29
CA GLY A 68 2.29 1.84 1.05
C GLY A 68 1.08 2.75 1.24
N LEU A 69 0.07 2.30 2.00
CA LEU A 69 -1.09 3.10 2.42
C LEU A 69 -0.68 4.35 3.20
N ARG A 70 0.17 4.18 4.23
CA ARG A 70 0.68 5.29 5.04
C ARG A 70 1.48 6.29 4.21
N GLY A 71 2.30 5.80 3.27
CA GLY A 71 3.06 6.61 2.33
C GLY A 71 2.15 7.36 1.35
N GLY A 72 1.14 6.69 0.79
CA GLY A 72 0.14 7.28 -0.08
C GLY A 72 -0.69 8.37 0.62
N ALA A 73 -1.12 8.13 1.86
CA ALA A 73 -1.83 9.10 2.68
C ALA A 73 -0.94 10.31 3.06
N ALA A 74 0.34 10.08 3.36
CA ALA A 74 1.30 11.16 3.60
C ALA A 74 1.57 11.98 2.33
N LEU A 75 1.65 11.33 1.17
CA LEU A 75 1.82 12.00 -0.12
C LEU A 75 0.57 12.78 -0.50
N ALA A 76 -0.63 12.25 -0.23
CA ALA A 76 -1.89 12.95 -0.41
C ALA A 76 -1.92 14.24 0.44
N LYS A 77 -1.58 14.15 1.74
CA LYS A 77 -1.45 15.33 2.62
C LYS A 77 -0.44 16.36 2.12
N ARG A 78 0.68 15.92 1.53
CA ARG A 78 1.68 16.82 0.94
C ARG A 78 1.22 17.43 -0.40
N ALA A 79 0.40 16.72 -1.16
CA ALA A 79 -0.13 17.17 -2.44
C ALA A 79 -1.33 18.13 -2.29
N THR A 80 -2.06 18.06 -1.17
CA THR A 80 -3.12 19.01 -0.79
C THR A 80 -2.79 19.73 0.54
N PRO A 81 -1.82 20.66 0.57
CA PRO A 81 -1.44 21.37 1.79
C PRO A 81 -2.45 22.44 2.26
N ASN A 82 -3.43 22.84 1.41
CA ASN A 82 -4.33 23.99 1.67
C ASN A 82 -5.83 23.67 1.50
N ALA A 83 -6.26 22.42 1.72
CA ALA A 83 -7.70 22.13 1.86
C ALA A 83 -8.17 22.42 3.29
#